data_AF-H2YNZ0-F1
#
_entry.id   AF-H2YNZ0-F1
#
_cell.length_a   1.000
_cell.length_b   1.000
_cell.length_c   1.000
_cell.angle_alpha   90.00
_cell.angle_beta   90.00
_cell.angle_gamma   90.00
#
_symmetry.space_group_name_H-M   'P 1'
#
loop_
_entity.id
_entity.type
_entity.pdbx_description
1 polymer ?
#
loop_
_entity_poly.entity_id
_entity_poly.type
_entity_poly.pdbx_seq_one_letter_code
_entity_poly.pdbx_strand_id
1 'polypeptide(L)'
;MTGLGSDGKPHPHATVPHFLQDHPPSHANNEVRPPSWEGPKDLETLLSEIDCSKHLPIFNKQDIDLRVFLTLTEDDLKEIGITLFGPRRRMVSCIARLSSGAPIHLDRIESAYADSLNAKLLQLQNKLKE
;
A
#
# COMPACT_ATOMS: atom_id res chain seq x y z
N MET A 1 -9.40 63.48 -10.31
CA MET A 1 -8.83 62.52 -9.34
C MET A 1 -9.73 62.54 -8.12
N THR A 2 -10.38 61.40 -7.84
CA THR A 2 -10.87 60.86 -6.55
C THR A 2 -12.18 60.09 -6.80
N GLY A 3 -12.04 58.77 -6.98
CA GLY A 3 -13.10 57.81 -6.70
C GLY A 3 -12.77 57.15 -5.37
N LEU A 4 -13.72 57.18 -4.43
CA LEU A 4 -13.78 56.56 -3.10
C LEU A 4 -15.20 56.89 -2.62
N GLY A 5 -16.06 56.04 -2.07
CA GLY A 5 -16.09 54.61 -1.77
C GLY A 5 -17.54 54.36 -1.30
N SER A 6 -18.11 53.21 -1.63
CA SER A 6 -19.50 52.87 -1.36
C SER A 6 -19.69 52.35 0.07
N ASP A 7 -20.36 53.11 0.93
CA ASP A 7 -20.80 52.67 2.25
C ASP A 7 -21.95 51.65 2.16
N GLY A 8 -21.57 50.36 2.15
CA GLY A 8 -22.46 49.22 2.31
C GLY A 8 -22.75 48.96 3.79
N LYS A 9 -24.00 49.23 4.18
CA LYS A 9 -24.64 49.00 5.47
C LYS A 9 -24.30 47.62 6.09
N PRO A 10 -24.06 47.49 7.41
CA PRO A 10 -23.82 46.20 8.05
C PRO A 10 -25.07 45.31 7.99
N HIS A 11 -24.87 44.09 7.51
CA HIS A 11 -25.89 43.04 7.47
C HIS A 11 -26.18 42.51 8.90
N PRO A 12 -27.43 42.22 9.26
CA PRO A 12 -27.77 41.62 10.54
C PRO A 12 -27.22 40.20 10.62
N HIS A 13 -26.35 39.97 11.60
CA HIS A 13 -25.87 38.66 12.01
C HIS A 13 -27.07 37.80 12.42
N ALA A 14 -27.51 36.92 11.51
CA ALA A 14 -28.51 35.90 11.82
C ALA A 14 -27.89 34.95 12.85
N THR A 15 -28.35 35.05 14.10
CA THR A 15 -28.07 34.07 15.16
C THR A 15 -28.59 32.72 14.70
N VAL A 16 -27.67 31.89 14.22
CA VAL A 16 -27.92 30.47 13.98
C VAL A 16 -28.12 29.81 15.35
N PRO A 17 -29.20 29.04 15.57
CA PRO A 17 -29.41 28.36 16.84
C PRO A 17 -28.25 27.39 17.12
N HIS A 18 -27.58 27.65 18.24
CA HIS A 18 -26.45 26.92 18.78
C HIS A 18 -26.88 25.56 19.37
N PHE A 19 -27.45 24.67 18.55
CA PHE A 19 -27.87 23.34 18.99
C PHE A 19 -27.74 22.23 17.92
N LEU A 20 -26.94 22.46 16.88
CA LEU A 20 -26.43 21.37 16.04
C LEU A 20 -24.95 21.59 15.74
N GLN A 21 -24.21 21.95 16.77
CA GLN A 21 -22.76 21.82 16.79
C GLN A 21 -22.44 20.69 17.77
N ASP A 22 -22.93 19.49 17.46
CA ASP A 22 -22.29 18.27 17.94
C ASP A 22 -20.92 18.22 17.25
N HIS A 23 -19.97 18.95 17.82
CA HIS A 23 -18.59 18.52 17.71
C HIS A 23 -18.55 17.10 18.27
N PRO A 24 -18.11 16.09 17.51
CA PRO A 24 -17.76 14.83 18.14
C PRO A 24 -16.77 15.18 19.25
N PRO A 25 -16.89 14.59 20.46
CA PRO A 25 -15.81 14.70 21.42
C PRO A 25 -14.55 14.28 20.68
N SER A 26 -13.44 14.97 20.93
CA SER A 26 -12.11 14.44 20.65
C SER A 26 -11.96 13.14 21.44
N HIS A 27 -12.61 12.08 20.96
CA HIS A 27 -12.27 10.72 21.26
C HIS A 27 -10.87 10.60 20.70
N ALA A 28 -9.95 10.26 21.59
CA ALA A 28 -8.70 9.65 21.25
C ALA A 28 -9.00 8.36 20.47
N ASN A 29 -9.47 8.49 19.24
CA ASN A 29 -9.42 7.45 18.26
C ASN A 29 -7.95 7.40 17.89
N ASN A 30 -7.29 6.40 18.47
CA ASN A 30 -6.23 5.66 17.82
C ASN A 30 -6.74 5.25 16.42
N GLU A 31 -6.89 6.22 15.52
CA GLU A 31 -6.97 5.97 14.10
C GLU A 31 -5.61 5.41 13.77
N VAL A 32 -5.51 4.09 13.83
CA VAL A 32 -4.52 3.35 13.08
C VAL A 32 -4.81 3.71 11.63
N ARG A 33 -4.27 4.86 11.19
CA ARG A 33 -4.13 5.19 9.78
C ARG A 33 -3.54 3.91 9.19
N PRO A 34 -4.18 3.27 8.20
CA PRO A 34 -3.55 2.13 7.54
C PRO A 34 -2.14 2.59 7.19
N PRO A 35 -1.09 1.81 7.50
CA PRO A 35 0.27 2.23 7.31
C PRO A 35 0.36 2.79 5.89
N SER A 36 0.77 4.06 5.78
CA SER A 36 1.06 4.66 4.49
C SER A 36 1.98 3.67 3.79
N TRP A 37 1.51 3.07 2.68
CA TRP A 37 2.16 1.91 2.05
C TRP A 37 3.68 2.02 2.11
N GLU A 38 4.31 1.22 2.99
CA GLU A 38 5.77 1.21 3.20
C GLU A 38 6.46 0.27 2.20
N GLY A 39 5.82 0.02 1.06
CA GLY A 39 6.39 -0.81 0.02
C GLY A 39 7.59 -0.14 -0.66
N PRO A 40 8.39 -0.92 -1.39
CA PRO A 40 9.53 -0.40 -2.13
C PRO A 40 9.09 0.71 -3.09
N LYS A 41 9.85 1.80 -3.11
CA LYS A 41 9.53 3.01 -3.92
C LYS A 41 9.78 2.82 -5.40
N ASP A 42 10.65 1.88 -5.74
CA ASP A 42 11.11 1.60 -7.10
C ASP A 42 11.46 0.11 -7.26
N LEU A 43 11.64 -0.30 -8.52
CA LEU A 43 11.90 -1.69 -8.89
C LEU A 43 13.28 -2.17 -8.40
N GLU A 44 14.28 -1.30 -8.38
CA GLU A 44 15.63 -1.67 -7.95
C GLU A 44 15.66 -2.05 -6.46
N THR A 45 15.02 -1.23 -5.63
CA THR A 45 14.86 -1.49 -4.19
C THR A 45 14.13 -2.82 -3.97
N LEU A 46 13.00 -3.05 -4.67
CA LEU A 46 12.25 -4.31 -4.58
C LEU A 46 13.11 -5.52 -4.96
N LEU A 47 13.83 -5.44 -6.09
CA LEU A 47 14.67 -6.54 -6.56
C LEU A 47 15.83 -6.81 -5.59
N SER A 48 16.35 -5.78 -4.92
CA SER A 48 17.35 -5.91 -3.87
C SER A 48 16.84 -6.66 -2.65
N GLU A 49 15.66 -6.31 -2.15
CA GLU A 49 15.02 -6.97 -1.02
C GLU A 49 14.74 -8.46 -1.25
N ILE A 50 14.59 -8.88 -2.51
CA ILE A 50 14.31 -10.28 -2.87
C ILE A 50 15.55 -11.07 -3.38
N ASP A 51 16.75 -10.52 -3.24
CA ASP A 51 18.03 -11.02 -3.78
C ASP A 51 18.04 -11.25 -5.31
N CYS A 52 17.32 -10.41 -6.05
CA CYS A 52 17.18 -10.50 -7.51
C CYS A 52 17.73 -9.27 -8.26
N SER A 53 18.50 -8.37 -7.62
CA SER A 53 19.01 -7.13 -8.25
C SER A 53 19.77 -7.37 -9.56
N LYS A 54 20.45 -8.52 -9.69
CA LYS A 54 21.16 -8.90 -10.93
C LYS A 54 20.26 -8.97 -12.17
N HIS A 55 18.95 -9.08 -11.99
CA HIS A 55 17.97 -9.14 -13.08
C HIS A 55 17.44 -7.75 -13.48
N LEU A 56 17.74 -6.68 -12.72
CA LEU A 56 17.31 -5.31 -13.02
C LEU A 56 17.62 -4.88 -14.47
N PRO A 57 18.80 -5.18 -15.07
CA PRO A 57 19.08 -4.80 -16.45
C PRO A 57 18.11 -5.40 -17.48
N ILE A 58 17.51 -6.56 -17.20
CA ILE A 58 16.52 -7.20 -18.08
C ILE A 58 15.25 -6.35 -18.13
N PHE A 59 14.77 -5.90 -16.97
CA PHE A 59 13.59 -5.05 -16.85
C PHE A 59 13.81 -3.68 -17.49
N ASN A 60 14.96 -3.05 -17.23
CA ASN A 60 15.31 -1.76 -17.84
C ASN A 60 15.35 -1.83 -19.38
N LYS A 61 15.84 -2.93 -19.95
CA LYS A 61 15.89 -3.11 -21.42
C LYS A 61 14.48 -3.21 -22.04
N GLN A 62 13.51 -3.69 -21.28
CA GLN A 62 12.11 -3.83 -21.71
C GLN A 62 11.23 -2.65 -21.27
N ASP A 63 11.83 -1.61 -20.68
CA ASP A 63 11.12 -0.45 -20.10
C ASP A 63 10.06 -0.85 -19.05
N ILE A 64 10.38 -1.87 -18.25
CA ILE A 64 9.51 -2.35 -17.18
C ILE A 64 9.84 -1.61 -15.88
N ASP A 65 8.91 -0.77 -15.44
CA ASP A 65 8.95 -0.13 -14.13
C ASP A 65 8.34 -1.00 -13.02
N LEU A 66 8.32 -0.49 -11.79
CA LEU A 66 7.74 -1.18 -10.64
C LEU A 66 6.25 -1.50 -10.85
N ARG A 67 5.49 -0.58 -11.44
CA ARG A 67 4.04 -0.75 -11.62
C ARG A 67 3.76 -1.87 -12.61
N VAL A 68 4.49 -1.91 -13.72
CA VAL A 68 4.38 -2.98 -14.73
C VAL A 68 4.86 -4.30 -14.14
N PHE A 69 5.99 -4.31 -13.43
CA PHE A 69 6.51 -5.50 -12.76
C PHE A 69 5.45 -6.20 -11.88
N LEU A 70 4.69 -5.43 -11.11
CA LEU A 70 3.63 -5.95 -10.23
C LEU A 70 2.42 -6.55 -10.97
N THR A 71 2.35 -6.42 -12.29
CA THR A 71 1.31 -7.04 -13.11
C THR A 71 1.77 -8.31 -13.82
N LEU A 72 3.08 -8.61 -13.78
CA LEU A 72 3.65 -9.72 -14.52
C LEU A 72 3.27 -11.07 -13.90
N THR A 73 2.94 -12.02 -14.77
CA THR A 73 2.73 -13.42 -14.42
C THR A 73 4.04 -14.20 -14.48
N GLU A 74 4.02 -15.47 -14.05
CA GLU A 74 5.17 -16.34 -14.22
C GLU A 74 5.57 -16.47 -15.71
N ASP A 75 4.60 -16.49 -16.61
CA ASP A 75 4.85 -16.66 -18.03
C ASP A 75 5.53 -15.44 -18.64
N ASP A 76 5.02 -14.23 -18.34
CA ASP A 76 5.64 -12.98 -18.77
C ASP A 76 7.10 -12.88 -18.29
N LEU A 77 7.38 -13.29 -17.05
CA LEU A 77 8.75 -13.33 -16.52
C LEU A 77 9.66 -14.28 -17.32
N LYS A 78 9.13 -15.41 -17.82
CA LYS A 78 9.90 -16.31 -18.71
C LYS A 78 10.16 -15.64 -20.05
N GLU A 79 9.15 -15.01 -20.64
CA GLU A 79 9.25 -14.36 -21.95
C GLU A 79 10.30 -13.25 -21.97
N ILE A 80 10.39 -12.45 -20.90
CA ILE A 80 11.40 -11.38 -20.81
C ILE A 80 12.81 -11.89 -20.45
N GLY A 81 12.95 -13.18 -20.08
CA GLY A 81 14.26 -13.82 -19.90
C GLY A 81 14.61 -14.28 -18.46
N ILE A 82 13.66 -14.31 -17.52
CA ILE A 82 13.86 -14.89 -16.18
C ILE A 82 13.66 -16.42 -16.23
N THR A 83 14.63 -17.12 -16.82
CA THR A 83 14.53 -18.58 -17.08
C THR A 83 14.81 -19.45 -15.85
N LEU A 84 15.56 -18.97 -14.87
CA LEU A 84 15.87 -19.71 -13.65
C LEU A 84 14.65 -19.81 -12.72
N PHE A 85 14.32 -21.03 -12.31
CA PHE A 85 13.17 -21.30 -11.43
C PHE A 85 13.23 -20.55 -10.09
N GLY A 86 14.40 -20.52 -9.44
CA GLY A 86 14.57 -19.88 -8.13
C GLY A 86 14.21 -18.39 -8.12
N PRO A 87 14.92 -17.53 -8.89
CA PRO A 87 14.59 -16.11 -9.04
C PRO A 87 13.16 -15.87 -9.51
N ARG A 88 12.67 -16.63 -10.50
CA ARG A 88 11.30 -16.48 -11.00
C ARG A 88 10.27 -16.75 -9.92
N ARG A 89 10.43 -17.83 -9.14
CA ARG A 89 9.53 -18.14 -8.02
C ARG A 89 9.55 -17.06 -6.94
N ARG A 90 10.72 -16.47 -6.64
CA ARG A 90 10.82 -15.35 -5.70
C ARG A 90 10.04 -14.13 -6.19
N MET A 91 10.19 -13.77 -7.46
CA MET A 91 9.47 -12.65 -8.08
C MET A 91 7.96 -12.87 -8.07
N VAL A 92 7.47 -14.03 -8.51
CA VAL A 92 6.03 -14.36 -8.50
C VAL A 92 5.44 -14.30 -7.09
N SER A 93 6.17 -14.84 -6.10
CA SER A 93 5.75 -14.77 -4.69
C SER A 93 5.69 -13.33 -4.18
N CYS A 94 6.67 -12.50 -4.54
CA CYS A 94 6.71 -11.08 -4.19
C CYS A 94 5.51 -10.32 -4.77
N ILE A 95 5.22 -10.52 -6.07
CA ILE A 95 4.09 -9.89 -6.76
C ILE A 95 2.76 -10.23 -6.10
N ALA A 96 2.54 -11.51 -5.78
CA ALA A 96 1.32 -11.96 -5.12
C ALA A 96 1.12 -11.31 -3.74
N ARG A 97 2.19 -11.18 -2.95
CA ARG A 97 2.14 -10.59 -1.60
C ARG A 97 1.89 -9.09 -1.62
N LEU A 98 2.57 -8.37 -2.50
CA LEU A 98 2.37 -6.93 -2.64
C LEU A 98 0.96 -6.61 -3.14
N SER A 99 0.42 -7.45 -4.03
CA SER A 99 -0.95 -7.32 -4.52
C SER A 99 -2.00 -7.59 -3.43
N SER A 100 -1.69 -8.42 -2.43
CA SER A 100 -2.57 -8.68 -1.28
C SER A 100 -2.39 -7.71 -0.11
N GLY A 101 -1.52 -6.70 -0.24
CA GLY A 101 -1.17 -5.78 0.85
C GLY A 101 -0.35 -6.42 1.98
N ALA A 102 0.28 -7.57 1.72
CA ALA A 102 1.11 -8.25 2.70
C ALA A 102 2.56 -7.71 2.68
N PRO A 103 3.22 -7.57 3.84
CA PRO A 103 4.63 -7.19 3.90
C PRO A 103 5.54 -8.14 3.12
N ILE A 104 6.60 -7.62 2.49
CA ILE A 104 7.66 -8.42 1.86
C ILE A 104 8.61 -8.93 2.96
N HIS A 105 8.24 -9.99 3.67
CA HIS A 105 9.18 -10.71 4.56
C HIS A 105 9.81 -11.88 3.82
N LEU A 106 11.06 -11.73 3.36
CA LEU A 106 11.75 -12.74 2.54
C LEU A 106 12.36 -13.90 3.35
N ASP A 107 12.46 -13.76 4.66
CA ASP A 107 12.98 -14.87 5.47
C ASP A 107 11.96 -16.02 5.46
N ARG A 108 12.40 -17.17 4.95
CA ARG A 108 11.57 -18.36 4.76
C ARG A 108 11.03 -18.88 6.10
N ILE A 109 11.72 -18.62 7.20
CA ILE A 109 11.30 -19.01 8.55
C ILE A 109 10.25 -18.02 9.06
N GLU A 110 10.49 -16.71 8.92
CA GLU A 110 9.53 -15.66 9.29
C GLU A 110 8.24 -15.70 8.45
N SER A 111 8.31 -15.97 7.15
CA SER A 111 7.13 -16.11 6.30
C SER A 111 6.30 -17.32 6.72
N ALA A 112 6.92 -18.46 6.97
CA ALA A 112 6.22 -19.65 7.45
C ALA A 112 5.60 -19.41 8.84
N TYR A 113 6.29 -18.67 9.70
CA TYR A 113 5.76 -18.24 10.99
C TYR A 113 4.56 -17.30 10.82
N ALA A 114 4.66 -16.27 9.98
CA ALA A 114 3.57 -15.34 9.68
C ALA A 114 2.34 -16.06 9.09
N ASP A 115 2.55 -17.00 8.16
CA ASP A 115 1.49 -17.82 7.57
C ASP A 115 0.81 -18.69 8.65
N SER A 116 1.60 -19.31 9.53
CA SER A 116 1.07 -20.13 10.63
C SER A 116 0.27 -19.29 11.63
N LEU A 117 0.71 -18.05 11.89
CA LEU A 117 0.04 -17.13 12.80
C LEU A 117 -1.28 -16.63 12.22
N ASN A 118 -1.27 -16.23 10.94
CA ASN A 118 -2.47 -15.82 10.21
C ASN A 118 -3.48 -16.95 10.08
N ALA A 119 -3.04 -18.17 9.77
CA ALA A 119 -3.90 -19.34 9.73
C ALA A 119 -4.57 -19.60 11.10
N LYS A 120 -3.80 -19.49 12.19
CA LYS A 120 -4.32 -19.64 13.55
C LYS A 120 -5.32 -18.55 13.93
N LEU A 121 -5.06 -17.30 13.55
CA LEU A 121 -5.98 -16.18 13.76
C LEU A 121 -7.32 -16.44 13.08
N LEU A 122 -7.29 -16.86 11.81
CA LEU A 122 -8.48 -17.15 11.03
C LEU A 122 -9.31 -18.29 11.64
N GLN A 123 -8.63 -19.35 12.13
CA GLN A 123 -9.30 -20.45 12.83
C GLN A 123 -10.03 -19.97 14.10
N LEU A 124 -9.44 -19.08 14.88
CA LEU A 124 -10.08 -18.52 16.07
C LEU A 124 -11.27 -17.63 15.70
N GLN A 125 -11.16 -16.84 14.64
CA GLN A 125 -12.27 -16.00 14.17
C GLN A 125 -13.46 -16.83 13.67
N ASN A 126 -13.22 -17.97 13.01
CA ASN A 126 -14.31 -18.87 12.63
C ASN A 126 -15.00 -19.48 13.86
N LYS A 127 -14.23 -19.89 14.88
CA LYS A 127 -14.78 -20.44 16.13
C LYS A 127 -15.59 -19.44 16.96
N LEU A 128 -15.31 -18.14 16.85
CA LEU A 128 -16.06 -17.09 17.54
C LEU A 128 -17.38 -16.73 16.84
N LYS A 129 -17.57 -17.18 15.59
CA LYS A 129 -18.78 -16.94 14.79
C LYS A 129 -19.81 -18.08 14.91
N GLU A 130 -19.43 -19.19 15.55
CA GLU A 130 -20.28 -20.34 15.88
C GLU A 130 -20.75 -20.26 17.34
#